data_AF-A0A379G599-F1
#
_entry.id   AF-A0A379G599-F1
#
_cell.length_a   1.000
_cell.length_b   1.000
_cell.length_c   1.000
_cell.angle_alpha   90.00
_cell.angle_beta   90.00
_cell.angle_gamma   90.00
#
_symmetry.space_group_name_H-M   'P 1'
#
loop_
_entity.id
_entity.type
_entity.pdbx_description
1 polymer ?
#
loop_
_entity_poly.entity_id
_entity_poly.type
_entity_poly.pdbx_seq_one_letter_code
_entity_poly.pdbx_strand_id
1 'polypeptide(L)' 'MNHEQFITRNVQAELKKLGFSLVVIQKAYDMALLHYRKSSQASRKGRMFDDCLNVAKAWAIKYSGGKK' A
#
# COMPACT_ATOMS: atom_id res chain seq x y z
N MET A 1 0.55 13.01 -12.91
CA MET A 1 0.92 12.09 -11.81
C MET A 1 0.76 10.68 -12.33
N ASN A 2 1.81 9.86 -12.29
CA ASN A 2 1.69 8.46 -12.74
C ASN A 2 0.84 7.67 -11.73
N HIS A 3 0.21 6.57 -12.17
CA HIS A 3 -0.60 5.74 -11.28
C HIS A 3 0.18 5.21 -10.07
N GLU A 4 1.46 4.86 -10.26
CA GLU A 4 2.37 4.47 -9.17
C GLU A 4 2.51 5.58 -8.12
N GLN A 5 2.76 6.82 -8.55
CA GLN A 5 2.89 7.96 -7.63
C GLN A 5 1.58 8.27 -6.89
N PHE A 6 0.44 8.08 -7.57
CA PHE A 6 -0.87 8.21 -6.96
C PHE A 6 -1.07 7.16 -5.86
N ILE A 7 -0.74 5.90 -6.12
CA ILE A 7 -0.83 4.81 -5.13
C ILE A 7 0.09 5.10 -3.95
N THR A 8 1.36 5.43 -4.19
CA THR A 8 2.33 5.72 -3.13
C THR A 8 1.85 6.83 -2.21
N ARG A 9 1.43 7.98 -2.76
CA ARG A 9 0.99 9.13 -1.96
C ARG A 9 -0.25 8.82 -1.11
N ASN A 10 -1.25 8.16 -1.70
CA ASN A 10 -2.49 7.85 -0.99
C ASN A 10 -2.28 6.78 0.09
N VAL A 11 -1.57 5.69 -0.24
CA VAL A 11 -1.22 4.63 0.72
C VAL A 11 -0.40 5.21 1.87
N GLN A 12 0.60 6.05 1.59
CA GLN A 12 1.41 6.70 2.61
C GLN A 12 0.55 7.60 3.52
N ALA A 13 -0.38 8.38 2.97
CA ALA A 13 -1.27 9.24 3.74
C ALA A 13 -2.19 8.43 4.66
N GLU A 14 -2.75 7.32 4.18
CA GLU A 14 -3.60 6.45 4.99
C GLU A 14 -2.83 5.72 6.09
N LEU A 15 -1.68 5.14 5.78
CA LEU A 15 -0.87 4.46 6.80
C LEU A 15 -0.33 5.43 7.85
N LYS A 16 -0.03 6.68 7.46
CA LYS A 16 0.33 7.74 8.40
C LYS A 16 -0.84 8.11 9.32
N LYS A 17 -2.07 8.18 8.80
CA LYS A 17 -3.29 8.40 9.62
C LYS A 17 -3.53 7.27 10.62
N LEU A 18 -3.17 6.04 10.26
CA LEU A 18 -3.27 4.87 11.13
C LEU A 18 -2.17 4.80 12.22
N GLY A 19 -1.21 5.73 12.21
CA GLY A 19 -0.17 5.80 13.23
C GLY A 19 0.97 4.79 13.07
N PHE A 20 1.12 4.20 11.89
CA PHE A 20 2.23 3.29 11.61
C PHE A 20 3.59 4.03 11.57
N SER A 21 4.67 3.32 11.89
CA SER A 21 6.02 3.87 11.81
C SER A 21 6.45 4.08 10.35
N LEU A 22 7.36 5.04 10.10
CA LEU A 22 7.87 5.32 8.76
C LEU A 22 8.47 4.08 8.08
N VAL A 23 9.13 3.20 8.84
CA VAL A 23 9.71 1.95 8.32
C VAL A 23 8.63 1.00 7.80
N VAL A 24 7.52 0.89 8.52
CA VAL A 24 6.37 0.06 8.12
C VAL A 24 5.67 0.68 6.91
N ILE A 25 5.47 1.99 6.93
CA ILE A 25 4.89 2.75 5.81
C ILE A 25 5.72 2.54 4.54
N GLN A 26 7.05 2.61 4.64
CA GLN A 26 7.95 2.48 3.50
C GLN A 26 7.78 1.12 2.81
N LYS A 27 7.86 0.05 3.60
CA LYS A 27 7.70 -1.32 3.09
C LYS A 27 6.29 -1.59 2.57
N ALA A 28 5.27 -1.04 3.23
CA ALA A 28 3.88 -1.27 2.84
C ALA A 28 3.53 -0.64 1.49
N TYR A 29 4.02 0.58 1.19
CA TYR A 29 3.78 1.19 -0.13
C TYR A 29 4.62 0.49 -1.22
N ASP A 30 5.85 0.03 -0.95
CA ASP A 30 6.66 -0.75 -1.90
C ASP A 30 5.93 -2.04 -2.32
N MET A 31 5.29 -2.71 -1.36
CA MET A 31 4.47 -3.89 -1.63
C MET A 31 3.20 -3.55 -2.43
N ALA A 32 2.58 -2.40 -2.16
CA ALA A 32 1.45 -1.90 -2.95
C ALA A 32 1.85 -1.66 -4.41
N LEU A 33 3.03 -1.07 -4.67
CA LEU A 33 3.57 -0.87 -6.01
C LEU A 33 3.89 -2.19 -6.72
N LEU A 34 4.47 -3.15 -5.99
CA LEU A 34 4.79 -4.46 -6.53
C LEU A 34 3.51 -5.23 -6.89
N HIS A 35 2.46 -5.10 -6.08
CA HIS A 35 1.13 -5.62 -6.39
C HIS A 35 0.51 -4.90 -7.58
N TYR A 36 0.60 -3.56 -7.64
CA TYR A 36 0.12 -2.77 -8.76
C TYR A 36 0.80 -3.19 -10.08
N ARG A 37 2.13 -3.31 -10.12
CA ARG A 37 2.87 -3.75 -11.30
C ARG A 37 2.47 -5.15 -11.77
N LYS A 38 2.22 -6.08 -10.84
CA LYS A 38 1.76 -7.45 -11.15
C LYS A 38 0.30 -7.48 -11.61
N SER A 39 -0.57 -6.71 -10.96
CA SER A 39 -2.01 -6.65 -11.28
C SER A 39 -2.30 -5.75 -12.48
N SER A 40 -1.40 -4.83 -12.86
CA SER A 40 -1.51 -3.93 -14.03
C SER A 40 -1.70 -4.67 -15.33
N GLN A 41 -1.38 -5.97 -15.36
CA GLN A 41 -1.59 -6.84 -16.51
C GLN A 41 -2.90 -7.63 -16.44
N ALA A 42 -3.59 -7.67 -15.28
CA ALA A 42 -4.66 -8.64 -15.00
C ALA A 42 -6.01 -8.11 -14.49
N SER A 43 -6.13 -6.88 -13.94
CA SER A 43 -7.35 -6.51 -13.20
C SER A 43 -8.17 -5.35 -13.79
N ARG A 44 -9.33 -5.75 -14.35
CA ARG A 44 -10.65 -5.12 -14.36
C ARG A 44 -10.73 -3.67 -13.80
N LYS A 45 -10.94 -2.74 -14.74
CA LYS A 45 -11.57 -1.41 -14.63
C LYS A 45 -12.02 -1.03 -13.19
N GLY A 46 -11.23 -0.20 -12.50
CA GLY A 46 -11.72 0.71 -11.46
C GLY A 46 -11.39 0.44 -9.98
N ARG A 47 -10.84 -0.73 -9.59
CA ARG A 47 -10.61 -1.06 -8.16
C ARG A 47 -9.15 -1.30 -7.74
N MET A 48 -8.19 -1.00 -8.62
CA MET A 48 -6.77 -1.25 -8.34
C MET A 48 -6.24 -0.52 -7.11
N PHE A 49 -6.73 0.70 -6.84
CA PHE A 49 -6.28 1.45 -5.68
C PHE A 49 -6.69 0.76 -4.37
N ASP A 50 -7.95 0.33 -4.27
CA ASP A 50 -8.46 -0.37 -3.08
C ASP A 50 -7.71 -1.69 -2.84
N ASP A 51 -7.40 -2.44 -3.90
CA ASP A 51 -6.60 -3.67 -3.80
C ASP A 51 -5.19 -3.38 -3.28
N CYS A 52 -4.52 -2.38 -3.85
CA CYS A 52 -3.17 -1.97 -3.43
C CYS A 52 -3.17 -1.46 -1.98
N LEU A 53 -4.20 -0.74 -1.58
CA LEU A 53 -4.38 -0.22 -0.24
C LEU A 53 -4.65 -1.33 0.78
N ASN A 54 -5.47 -2.33 0.44
CA ASN A 54 -5.72 -3.49 1.28
C ASN A 54 -4.45 -4.30 1.50
N VAL A 55 -3.65 -4.53 0.43
CA VAL A 55 -2.34 -5.19 0.54
C VAL A 55 -1.41 -4.40 1.45
N ALA A 56 -1.33 -3.07 1.27
CA ALA A 56 -0.49 -2.20 2.10
C ALA A 56 -0.91 -2.25 3.58
N LYS A 57 -2.21 -2.17 3.88
CA LYS A 57 -2.74 -2.26 5.26
C LYS A 57 -2.45 -3.62 5.89
N ALA A 58 -2.69 -4.72 5.17
CA ALA A 58 -2.41 -6.07 5.66
C ALA A 58 -0.91 -6.23 6.00
N TRP A 59 -0.04 -5.70 5.14
CA TRP A 59 1.40 -5.67 5.40
C TRP A 59 1.73 -4.79 6.60
N ALA A 60 1.17 -3.58 6.68
CA ALA A 60 1.40 -2.68 7.79
C ALA A 60 1.01 -3.30 9.14
N ILE A 61 -0.16 -3.94 9.22
CA ILE A 61 -0.63 -4.65 10.41
C ILE A 61 0.32 -5.80 10.77
N LYS A 62 0.71 -6.63 9.79
CA LYS A 62 1.61 -7.77 10.00
C LYS A 62 2.97 -7.36 10.56
N TYR A 63 3.53 -6.24 10.09
CA TYR A 63 4.86 -5.79 10.47
C TYR A 63 4.86 -4.75 11.61
N SER A 64 3.71 -4.13 11.89
CA SER A 64 3.50 -3.32 13.09
C SER A 64 3.30 -4.19 14.33
N GLY A 65 2.89 -5.45 14.16
CA GLY A 65 2.59 -6.42 15.22
C GLY A 65 3.79 -7.09 15.91
N GLY A 66 5.00 -6.56 15.75
CA GLY A 66 6.17 -6.99 16.54
C GLY A 66 6.33 -6.28 17.89
N LYS A 67 5.34 -5.50 18.32
CA LYS A 67 5.29 -4.95 19.69
C LYS A 67 3.95 -5.27 20.34
N LYS A 68 3.88 -6.45 20.93
CA LYS A 68 3.17 -6.66 22.18
C LYS A 68 4.21 -6.99 23.23
#